data_AF-A0A6S7K355-F1
#
_entry.id   AF-A0A6S7K355-F1
#
_cell.length_a   1.000
_cell.length_b   1.000
_cell.length_c   1.000
_cell.angle_alpha   90.00
_cell.angle_beta   90.00
_cell.angle_gamma   90.00
#
_symmetry.space_group_name_H-M   'P 1'
#
loop_
_entity.id
_entity.type
_entity.pdbx_description
1 polymer ?
#
loop_
_entity_poly.entity_id
_entity_poly.type
_entity_poly.pdbx_seq_one_letter_code
_entity_poly.pdbx_strand_id
1 'polypeptide(L)'
;MAAFFIVTKGKHPFGEKPDRLRNLLDDKPVGLHALKNPILKDLLSWMLSHDPNDRPSAEEALKHPYLHPKKQQFEMLCKMGNQQEIKAGESNSAVVRRLNSDPTDWKTRMSPNVLKYLCTDFKSGKPKPFSYKSSWTDCLRLIRNVNQKWLDRSRPMPQPEAFYEVGNPQEYFLNLFPNLLVEVHRIVRSCDWKERPDLKEYFTKGANEERNPRNAVVIQEREPAAGDPSKYFYVSVNSMYQSESDTDDFQVNSLASANQIRKTYLVTYSQADLRIFPTRQSFGEQVATYFDEGTGKVKVEHWACCQESHENSGVHYHMSLKLDGAKRWKQVKEKMMKNHVVVLHFSNAHDNYHSAYQSVTKQDTEVFLSPNHPNLNVIGSPRTKTCIRAFRESRKRKQNENANAQQEKAKKIRRLSNFEVSEFLVANQIKSETELLALADTQSKEGKKDLANFILCRSNKAIQELIDNTWRLQNARAKLDRKKKSRIDLLRDARSAECVDGCNGEWIKCAREVLKNNNIHPVVFASALKDILTKGRGKFRNVMLVGCACSGKTFLLDPLCLLCVGI
;
A
#
# COMPACT_ATOMS: atom_id res chain seq x y z
N MET A 1 1.03 19.95 2.41
CA MET A 1 0.53 20.64 1.19
C MET A 1 0.48 19.72 -0.04
N ALA A 2 1.56 19.03 -0.40
CA ALA A 2 1.59 18.13 -1.56
C ALA A 2 0.48 17.06 -1.55
N ALA A 3 0.22 16.43 -0.40
CA ALA A 3 -0.88 15.46 -0.25
C ALA A 3 -2.26 16.06 -0.60
N PHE A 4 -2.54 17.29 -0.15
CA PHE A 4 -3.78 18.01 -0.49
C PHE A 4 -3.87 18.24 -2.01
N PHE A 5 -2.77 18.70 -2.63
CA PHE A 5 -2.72 18.94 -4.08
C PHE A 5 -3.03 17.68 -4.89
N ILE A 6 -2.45 16.54 -4.52
CA ILE A 6 -2.70 15.25 -5.17
C ILE A 6 -4.17 14.85 -5.06
N VAL A 7 -4.73 14.85 -3.84
CA VAL A 7 -6.10 14.35 -3.62
C VAL A 7 -7.16 15.28 -4.21
N THR A 8 -6.87 16.58 -4.27
CA THR A 8 -7.77 17.58 -4.87
C THR A 8 -7.53 17.81 -6.36
N LYS A 9 -6.61 17.06 -6.99
CA LYS A 9 -6.24 17.16 -8.41
C LYS A 9 -5.82 18.57 -8.83
N GLY A 10 -4.98 19.22 -8.02
CA GLY A 10 -4.33 20.47 -8.39
C GLY A 10 -4.63 21.68 -7.50
N LYS A 11 -5.54 21.57 -6.52
CA LYS A 11 -5.88 22.70 -5.65
C LYS A 11 -4.85 22.88 -4.52
N HIS A 12 -4.82 24.07 -3.94
CA HIS A 12 -3.97 24.39 -2.80
C HIS A 12 -4.78 24.53 -1.50
N PRO A 13 -4.30 24.03 -0.33
CA PRO A 13 -5.06 24.08 0.92
C PRO A 13 -5.34 25.50 1.42
N PHE A 14 -4.53 26.48 1.02
CA PHE A 14 -4.70 27.91 1.36
C PHE A 14 -5.33 28.73 0.23
N GLY A 15 -5.98 28.07 -0.75
CA GLY A 15 -6.64 28.75 -1.86
C GLY A 15 -5.70 29.15 -3.01
N GLU A 16 -6.27 29.82 -4.00
CA GLU A 16 -5.54 30.25 -5.20
C GLU A 16 -4.76 31.56 -4.99
N LYS A 17 -3.85 31.85 -5.93
CA LYS A 17 -3.16 33.15 -5.96
C LYS A 17 -4.19 34.25 -6.34
N PRO A 18 -4.06 35.47 -5.82
CA PRO A 18 -2.95 35.98 -4.99
C PRO A 18 -3.08 35.71 -3.48
N ASP A 19 -4.28 35.41 -2.97
CA ASP A 19 -4.56 35.36 -1.52
C ASP A 19 -3.87 34.21 -0.77
N ARG A 20 -3.36 33.22 -1.49
CA ARG A 20 -2.70 32.03 -0.93
C ARG A 20 -1.66 32.34 0.15
N LEU A 21 -0.77 33.31 -0.08
CA LEU A 21 0.29 33.63 0.87
C LEU A 21 -0.29 34.27 2.14
N ARG A 22 -1.24 35.19 1.98
CA ARG A 22 -1.97 35.81 3.09
C ARG A 22 -2.70 34.75 3.92
N ASN A 23 -3.42 33.85 3.27
CA ASN A 23 -4.12 32.75 3.94
C ASN A 23 -3.17 31.82 4.69
N LEU A 24 -1.96 31.59 4.19
CA LEU A 24 -0.94 30.80 4.90
C LEU A 24 -0.44 31.52 6.16
N LEU A 25 -0.16 32.83 6.05
CA LEU A 25 0.31 33.64 7.17
C LEU A 25 -0.77 33.84 8.25
N ASP A 26 -2.04 33.94 7.85
CA ASP A 26 -3.18 34.11 8.73
C ASP A 26 -3.71 32.78 9.34
N ASP A 27 -3.06 31.64 9.05
CA ASP A 27 -3.55 30.28 9.40
C ASP A 27 -5.00 30.01 8.93
N LYS A 28 -5.29 30.35 7.68
CA LYS A 28 -6.61 30.17 7.03
C LYS A 28 -6.54 29.14 5.91
N PRO A 29 -6.55 27.83 6.21
CA PRO A 29 -6.55 26.78 5.19
C PRO A 29 -7.93 26.60 4.54
N VAL A 30 -8.37 27.62 3.78
CA VAL A 30 -9.70 27.70 3.14
C VAL A 30 -10.06 26.48 2.29
N GLY A 31 -9.07 25.83 1.68
CA GLY A 31 -9.25 24.64 0.85
C GLY A 31 -9.64 23.39 1.65
N LEU A 32 -9.33 23.31 2.95
CA LEU A 32 -9.70 22.16 3.78
C LEU A 32 -11.22 22.06 4.00
N HIS A 33 -11.96 23.17 3.93
CA HIS A 33 -13.42 23.16 4.07
C HIS A 33 -14.12 22.40 2.93
N ALA A 34 -13.51 22.34 1.74
CA ALA A 34 -14.07 21.66 0.57
C ALA A 34 -13.94 20.13 0.62
N LEU A 35 -13.17 19.57 1.56
CA LEU A 35 -12.98 18.13 1.68
C LEU A 35 -14.22 17.46 2.29
N LYS A 36 -14.86 16.59 1.51
CA LYS A 36 -16.05 15.82 1.94
C LYS A 36 -15.72 14.67 2.90
N ASN A 37 -14.53 14.08 2.80
CA ASN A 37 -14.14 12.96 3.63
C ASN A 37 -13.54 13.49 4.96
N PRO A 38 -14.21 13.29 6.11
CA PRO A 38 -13.74 13.84 7.38
C PRO A 38 -12.45 13.20 7.88
N ILE A 39 -12.21 11.92 7.55
CA ILE A 39 -10.99 11.20 7.93
C ILE A 39 -9.78 11.77 7.16
N LEU A 40 -9.95 12.05 5.86
CA LEU A 40 -8.91 12.73 5.07
C LEU A 40 -8.69 14.16 5.57
N LYS A 41 -9.77 14.87 5.86
CA LYS A 41 -9.71 16.24 6.37
C LYS A 41 -8.92 16.30 7.67
N ASP A 42 -9.14 15.35 8.58
CA ASP A 42 -8.39 15.24 9.84
C ASP A 42 -6.87 15.08 9.60
N LEU A 43 -6.48 14.12 8.75
CA LEU A 43 -5.07 13.91 8.40
C LEU A 43 -4.43 15.18 7.84
N LEU A 44 -5.08 15.80 6.85
CA LEU A 44 -4.52 16.96 6.17
C LEU A 44 -4.50 18.19 7.08
N SER A 45 -5.51 18.37 7.94
CA SER A 45 -5.50 19.40 8.99
C SER A 45 -4.31 19.20 9.93
N TRP A 46 -4.07 17.97 10.40
CA TRP A 46 -2.95 17.67 11.31
C TRP A 46 -1.58 17.89 10.64
N MET A 47 -1.41 17.48 9.38
CA MET A 47 -0.18 17.73 8.62
C MET A 47 0.06 19.21 8.28
N LEU A 48 -0.99 20.04 8.35
CA LEU A 48 -0.96 21.47 8.01
C LEU A 48 -1.09 22.36 9.24
N SER A 49 -0.98 21.83 10.46
CA SER A 49 -1.00 22.64 11.69
C SER A 49 -0.04 23.82 11.58
N HIS A 50 -0.47 25.00 12.03
CA HIS A 50 0.35 26.20 11.97
C HIS A 50 1.64 26.05 12.76
N ASP A 51 1.53 25.64 14.03
CA ASP A 51 2.68 25.29 14.87
C ASP A 51 3.39 24.04 14.32
N PRO A 52 4.68 24.12 13.99
CA PRO A 52 5.47 22.96 13.59
C PRO A 52 5.48 21.81 14.60
N ASN A 53 5.36 22.09 15.90
CA ASN A 53 5.39 21.06 16.95
C ASN A 53 4.09 20.24 17.02
N ASP A 54 2.98 20.80 16.54
CA ASP A 54 1.70 20.12 16.46
C ASP A 54 1.58 19.22 15.22
N ARG A 55 2.53 19.32 14.28
CA ARG A 55 2.54 18.52 13.05
C ARG A 55 3.01 17.09 13.36
N PRO A 56 2.41 16.08 12.72
CA PRO A 56 2.90 14.72 12.82
C PRO A 56 4.26 14.59 12.15
N SER A 57 5.11 13.72 12.70
CA SER A 57 6.19 13.10 11.92
C SER A 57 5.62 12.30 10.74
N ALA A 58 6.45 12.01 9.75
CA ALA A 58 6.04 11.17 8.62
C ALA A 58 5.56 9.78 9.06
N GLU A 59 6.18 9.21 10.11
CA GLU A 59 5.81 7.91 10.67
C GLU A 59 4.43 7.95 11.33
N GLU A 60 4.16 8.98 12.13
CA GLU A 60 2.84 9.19 12.76
C GLU A 60 1.73 9.44 11.72
N ALA A 61 2.03 10.20 10.66
CA ALA A 61 1.08 10.43 9.58
C ALA A 61 0.71 9.14 8.82
N LEU A 62 1.66 8.21 8.66
CA LEU A 62 1.42 6.90 8.01
C LEU A 62 0.51 5.98 8.84
N LYS A 63 0.44 6.18 10.15
CA LYS A 63 -0.46 5.45 11.07
C LYS A 63 -1.84 6.09 11.21
N HIS A 64 -2.12 7.14 10.46
CA HIS A 64 -3.42 7.78 10.49
C HIS A 64 -4.52 6.85 9.91
N PRO A 65 -5.73 6.79 10.50
CA PRO A 65 -6.82 5.92 10.06
C PRO A 65 -7.20 6.04 8.58
N TYR A 66 -6.93 7.17 7.95
CA TYR A 66 -7.14 7.38 6.51
C TYR A 66 -6.38 6.36 5.65
N LEU A 67 -5.18 5.95 6.08
CA LEU A 67 -4.30 5.03 5.36
C LEU A 67 -4.49 3.56 5.79
N HIS A 68 -5.28 3.32 6.84
CA HIS A 68 -5.60 1.97 7.30
C HIS A 68 -6.67 1.31 6.42
N PRO A 69 -6.59 -0.02 6.18
CA PRO A 69 -7.69 -0.77 5.60
C PRO A 69 -8.98 -0.63 6.42
N LYS A 70 -10.14 -0.71 5.76
CA LYS A 70 -11.47 -0.59 6.42
C LYS A 70 -11.63 -1.55 7.60
N LYS A 71 -11.11 -2.78 7.48
CA LYS A 71 -11.09 -3.78 8.56
C LYS A 71 -10.37 -3.23 9.80
N GLN A 72 -9.16 -2.69 9.63
CA GLN A 72 -8.36 -2.12 10.73
C GLN A 72 -9.02 -0.87 11.33
N GLN A 73 -9.63 0.01 10.51
CA GLN A 73 -10.40 1.16 11.01
C GLN A 73 -11.55 0.71 11.93
N PHE A 74 -12.30 -0.31 11.51
CA PHE A 74 -13.42 -0.85 12.27
C PHE A 74 -12.96 -1.59 13.54
N GLU A 75 -11.86 -2.33 13.48
CA GLU A 75 -11.27 -3.01 14.63
C GLU A 75 -10.83 -2.01 15.71
N MET A 76 -10.31 -0.84 15.34
CA MET A 76 -9.98 0.23 16.29
C MET A 76 -11.22 0.68 17.09
N LEU A 77 -12.37 0.85 16.44
CA LEU A 77 -13.64 1.17 17.12
C LEU A 77 -14.08 0.04 18.06
N CYS A 78 -13.94 -1.21 17.63
CA CYS A 78 -14.26 -2.37 18.47
C CYS A 78 -13.35 -2.45 19.70
N LYS A 79 -12.06 -2.19 19.53
CA LYS A 79 -11.05 -2.19 20.61
C LYS A 79 -11.26 -1.03 21.58
N MET A 80 -11.69 0.14 21.08
CA MET A 80 -12.16 1.24 21.93
C MET A 80 -13.40 0.82 22.75
N GLY A 81 -14.39 0.18 22.11
CA GLY A 81 -15.56 -0.38 22.79
C GLY A 81 -15.25 -1.51 23.78
N ASN A 82 -14.05 -2.11 23.72
CA ASN A 82 -13.58 -3.12 24.65
C ASN A 82 -12.94 -2.54 25.92
N GLN A 83 -12.59 -1.26 25.95
CA GLN A 83 -11.97 -0.62 27.12
C GLN A 83 -12.93 -0.63 28.31
N GLN A 84 -12.41 -0.88 29.52
CA GLN A 84 -13.22 -1.10 30.72
C GLN A 84 -14.05 0.15 31.07
N GLU A 85 -13.47 1.33 30.91
CA GLU A 85 -14.12 2.62 31.18
C GLU A 85 -15.29 2.87 30.20
N ILE A 86 -15.14 2.42 28.94
CA ILE A 86 -16.19 2.52 27.92
C ILE A 86 -17.32 1.52 28.21
N LYS A 87 -16.98 0.30 28.64
CA LYS A 87 -17.94 -0.73 29.06
C LYS A 87 -18.74 -0.31 30.29
N ALA A 88 -18.07 0.31 31.26
CA ALA A 88 -18.66 0.79 32.51
C ALA A 88 -19.41 2.12 32.34
N GLY A 89 -19.12 2.88 31.28
CA GLY A 89 -19.66 4.23 31.10
C GLY A 89 -19.18 5.19 32.20
N GLU A 90 -17.90 5.06 32.58
CA GLU A 90 -17.34 5.72 33.76
C GLU A 90 -17.19 7.23 33.56
N SER A 91 -18.11 8.02 34.13
CA SER A 91 -18.17 9.48 33.97
C SER A 91 -16.93 10.22 34.50
N ASN A 92 -16.16 9.61 35.39
CA ASN A 92 -14.92 10.18 35.92
C ASN A 92 -13.77 10.12 34.91
N SER A 93 -13.83 9.21 33.94
CA SER A 93 -12.81 9.08 32.89
C SER A 93 -12.83 10.28 31.96
N ALA A 94 -11.68 10.97 31.84
CA ALA A 94 -11.52 12.10 30.92
C ALA A 94 -11.80 11.70 29.46
N VAL A 95 -11.45 10.48 29.08
CA VAL A 95 -11.73 9.91 27.76
C VAL A 95 -13.24 9.73 27.54
N VAL A 96 -13.96 9.18 28.51
CA VAL A 96 -15.43 9.00 28.43
C VAL A 96 -16.14 10.36 28.34
N ARG A 97 -15.70 11.35 29.12
CA ARG A 97 -16.26 12.72 29.07
C ARG A 97 -16.03 13.36 27.71
N ARG A 98 -14.80 13.30 27.19
CA ARG A 98 -14.47 13.86 25.88
C ARG A 98 -15.21 13.15 24.74
N LEU A 99 -15.33 11.82 24.79
CA LEU A 99 -16.06 11.07 23.78
C LEU A 99 -17.55 11.46 23.75
N ASN A 100 -18.15 11.78 24.90
CA ASN A 100 -19.55 12.17 25.03
C ASN A 100 -19.77 13.69 25.11
N SER A 101 -18.77 14.52 24.76
CA SER A 101 -18.94 15.98 24.81
C SER A 101 -19.88 16.49 23.73
N ASP A 102 -20.01 15.78 22.61
CA ASP A 102 -21.00 16.05 21.56
C ASP A 102 -22.34 15.40 21.94
N PRO A 103 -23.42 16.18 22.15
CA PRO A 103 -24.74 15.68 22.54
C PRO A 103 -25.51 15.01 21.39
N THR A 104 -24.89 14.82 20.21
CA THR A 104 -25.53 14.18 19.06
C THR A 104 -26.04 12.78 19.41
N ASP A 105 -27.35 12.57 19.28
CA ASP A 105 -27.94 11.24 19.39
C ASP A 105 -27.62 10.40 18.14
N TRP A 106 -26.64 9.51 18.27
CA TRP A 106 -26.20 8.60 17.21
C TRP A 106 -27.32 7.69 16.68
N LYS A 107 -28.37 7.43 17.47
CA LYS A 107 -29.50 6.58 17.07
C LYS A 107 -30.32 7.20 15.94
N THR A 108 -30.39 8.52 15.88
CA THR A 108 -31.12 9.25 14.83
C THR A 108 -30.53 9.03 13.43
N ARG A 109 -29.27 8.60 13.36
CA ARG A 109 -28.59 8.27 12.10
C ARG A 109 -28.93 6.87 11.59
N MET A 110 -29.66 6.07 12.35
CA MET A 110 -30.02 4.70 12.01
C MET A 110 -31.52 4.57 11.78
N SER A 111 -31.91 3.74 10.82
CA SER A 111 -33.32 3.35 10.68
C SER A 111 -33.80 2.69 12.00
N PRO A 112 -34.99 3.04 12.51
CA PRO A 112 -35.55 2.43 13.72
C PRO A 112 -35.60 0.90 13.66
N ASN A 113 -35.88 0.32 12.48
CA ASN A 113 -35.93 -1.13 12.29
C ASN A 113 -34.54 -1.76 12.44
N VAL A 114 -33.52 -1.14 11.86
CA VAL A 114 -32.13 -1.59 11.94
C VAL A 114 -31.61 -1.47 13.37
N LEU A 115 -31.89 -0.34 14.03
CA LEU A 115 -31.50 -0.13 15.42
C LEU A 115 -32.14 -1.17 16.34
N LYS A 116 -33.46 -1.38 16.23
CA LYS A 116 -34.20 -2.41 16.99
C LYS A 116 -33.58 -3.79 16.78
N TYR A 117 -33.28 -4.13 15.54
CA TYR A 117 -32.67 -5.40 15.19
C TYR A 117 -31.27 -5.58 15.81
N LEU A 118 -30.36 -4.63 15.63
CA LEU A 118 -28.99 -4.72 16.15
C LEU A 118 -28.94 -4.75 17.69
N CYS A 119 -29.91 -4.09 18.33
CA CYS A 119 -30.06 -4.12 19.79
C CYS A 119 -30.66 -5.42 20.33
N THR A 120 -31.24 -6.28 19.48
CA THR A 120 -31.90 -7.51 19.92
C THR A 120 -30.86 -8.59 20.28
N ASP A 121 -31.02 -9.22 21.45
CA ASP A 121 -30.24 -10.38 21.89
C ASP A 121 -31.03 -11.67 21.58
N PHE A 122 -30.66 -12.36 20.50
CA PHE A 122 -31.32 -13.60 20.07
C PHE A 122 -30.96 -14.81 20.95
N LYS A 123 -30.14 -14.66 22.01
CA LYS A 123 -29.84 -15.74 22.97
C LYS A 123 -31.02 -16.10 23.88
N SER A 124 -31.86 -15.13 24.24
CA SER A 124 -32.82 -15.29 25.34
C SER A 124 -34.29 -15.33 24.94
N GLY A 125 -34.64 -15.10 23.68
CA GLY A 125 -36.04 -14.95 23.24
C GLY A 125 -36.80 -13.77 23.89
N LYS A 126 -36.12 -13.02 24.76
CA LYS A 126 -36.61 -11.82 25.46
C LYS A 126 -35.76 -10.62 25.04
N PRO A 127 -36.36 -9.45 24.77
CA PRO A 127 -35.60 -8.22 24.64
C PRO A 127 -34.85 -7.97 25.95
N LYS A 128 -33.51 -7.97 25.92
CA LYS A 128 -32.73 -7.63 27.11
C LYS A 128 -32.74 -6.12 27.33
N PRO A 129 -32.87 -5.63 28.58
CA PRO A 129 -32.78 -4.23 28.93
C PRO A 129 -31.32 -3.80 29.03
N PHE A 130 -30.57 -3.87 27.94
CA PHE A 130 -29.50 -2.90 27.73
C PHE A 130 -30.02 -1.93 26.68
N SER A 131 -30.91 -1.04 27.13
CA SER A 131 -31.22 0.16 26.37
C SER A 131 -29.90 0.91 26.23
N TYR A 132 -29.26 0.79 25.08
CA TYR A 132 -28.13 1.64 24.74
C TYR A 132 -28.61 3.08 24.90
N LYS A 133 -27.97 3.87 25.77
CA LYS A 133 -28.26 5.29 25.91
C LYS A 133 -27.82 6.01 24.63
N SER A 134 -28.31 7.25 24.49
CA SER A 134 -27.91 8.13 23.39
C SER A 134 -26.53 8.73 23.69
N SER A 135 -25.52 7.88 23.87
CA SER A 135 -24.13 8.24 24.14
C SER A 135 -23.17 7.51 23.20
N TRP A 136 -22.05 8.14 22.88
CA TRP A 136 -21.03 7.55 22.01
C TRP A 136 -20.36 6.32 22.65
N THR A 137 -20.29 6.24 23.97
CA THR A 137 -19.87 5.02 24.69
C THR A 137 -20.79 3.84 24.36
N ASP A 138 -22.10 4.04 24.39
CA ASP A 138 -23.07 2.99 24.08
C ASP A 138 -23.11 2.67 22.58
N CYS A 139 -22.82 3.65 21.71
CA CYS A 139 -22.59 3.40 20.29
C CYS A 139 -21.39 2.45 20.06
N LEU A 140 -20.25 2.71 20.70
CA LEU A 140 -19.06 1.84 20.61
C LEU A 140 -19.32 0.44 21.19
N ARG A 141 -20.11 0.35 22.28
CA ARG A 141 -20.55 -0.94 22.83
C ARG A 141 -21.42 -1.70 21.84
N LEU A 142 -22.34 -1.03 21.15
CA LEU A 142 -23.16 -1.63 20.10
C LEU A 142 -22.27 -2.15 18.96
N ILE A 143 -21.38 -1.32 18.42
CA ILE A 143 -20.46 -1.68 17.33
C ILE A 143 -19.66 -2.95 17.69
N ARG A 144 -19.05 -2.96 18.88
CA ARG A 144 -18.30 -4.09 19.41
C ARG A 144 -19.17 -5.35 19.57
N ASN A 145 -20.38 -5.21 20.10
CA ASN A 145 -21.30 -6.34 20.27
C ASN A 145 -21.78 -6.91 18.94
N VAL A 146 -22.05 -6.05 17.95
CA VAL A 146 -22.42 -6.48 16.58
C VAL A 146 -21.26 -7.22 15.93
N ASN A 147 -20.02 -6.73 16.06
CA ASN A 147 -18.85 -7.45 15.55
C ASN A 147 -18.67 -8.83 16.19
N GLN A 148 -18.84 -8.92 17.51
CA GLN A 148 -18.77 -10.21 18.22
C GLN A 148 -19.84 -11.19 17.73
N LYS A 149 -21.08 -10.72 17.51
CA LYS A 149 -22.16 -11.54 16.93
C LYS A 149 -21.84 -11.99 15.50
N TRP A 150 -21.29 -11.10 14.68
CA TRP A 150 -20.92 -11.40 13.28
C TRP A 150 -19.80 -12.45 13.17
N LEU A 151 -18.84 -12.43 14.09
CA LEU A 151 -17.74 -13.41 14.13
C LEU A 151 -18.15 -14.77 14.73
N ASP A 152 -19.23 -14.82 15.50
CA ASP A 152 -19.76 -16.05 16.10
C ASP A 152 -20.46 -16.92 15.03
N ARG A 153 -19.69 -17.79 14.38
CA ARG A 153 -20.17 -18.70 13.32
C ARG A 153 -21.22 -19.72 13.81
N SER A 154 -21.38 -19.89 15.13
CA SER A 154 -22.42 -20.75 15.70
C SER A 154 -23.82 -20.12 15.65
N ARG A 155 -23.90 -18.83 15.33
CA ARG A 155 -25.13 -18.05 15.27
C ARG A 155 -25.26 -17.42 13.90
N PRO A 156 -26.17 -17.89 13.04
CA PRO A 156 -26.54 -17.12 11.85
C PRO A 156 -27.05 -15.77 12.34
N MET A 157 -26.38 -14.68 11.98
CA MET A 157 -26.99 -13.36 12.08
C MET A 157 -27.89 -13.22 10.85
N PRO A 158 -29.23 -13.16 10.98
CA PRO A 158 -30.04 -12.70 9.86
C PRO A 158 -29.47 -11.35 9.42
N GLN A 159 -29.13 -11.20 8.14
CA GLN A 159 -28.65 -9.91 7.66
C GLN A 159 -29.85 -8.96 7.68
N PRO A 160 -29.88 -7.88 8.49
CA PRO A 160 -30.91 -6.86 8.35
C PRO A 160 -30.83 -6.27 6.94
N GLU A 161 -31.95 -5.81 6.36
CA GLU A 161 -31.98 -5.31 4.96
C GLU A 161 -30.86 -4.27 4.68
N ALA A 162 -30.47 -3.50 5.70
CA ALA A 162 -29.40 -2.50 5.64
C ALA A 162 -27.98 -3.05 5.39
N PHE A 163 -27.70 -4.32 5.66
CA PHE A 163 -26.41 -4.93 5.32
C PHE A 163 -26.35 -5.41 3.86
N TYR A 164 -27.49 -5.55 3.18
CA TYR A 164 -27.51 -5.91 1.75
C TYR A 164 -27.11 -4.77 0.82
N GLU A 165 -27.16 -3.51 1.28
CA GLU A 165 -26.71 -2.34 0.49
C GLU A 165 -25.19 -2.14 0.51
N VAL A 166 -24.50 -2.56 1.58
CA VAL A 166 -23.06 -2.27 1.81
C VAL A 166 -22.20 -3.53 2.00
N GLY A 167 -22.81 -4.69 2.28
CA GLY A 167 -22.18 -6.01 2.26
C GLY A 167 -21.56 -6.49 3.58
N ASN A 168 -21.29 -5.63 4.57
CA ASN A 168 -20.77 -6.04 5.89
C ASN A 168 -20.95 -4.95 6.99
N PRO A 169 -20.90 -5.33 8.29
CA PRO A 169 -20.98 -4.36 9.38
C PRO A 169 -19.86 -3.31 9.38
N GLN A 170 -18.66 -3.64 8.89
CA GLN A 170 -17.52 -2.74 8.93
C GLN A 170 -17.77 -1.48 8.08
N GLU A 171 -18.19 -1.67 6.83
CA GLU A 171 -18.49 -0.58 5.93
C GLU A 171 -19.75 0.18 6.36
N TYR A 172 -20.77 -0.52 6.87
CA TYR A 172 -21.98 0.12 7.39
C TYR A 172 -21.67 1.17 8.47
N PHE A 173 -20.97 0.77 9.54
CA PHE A 173 -20.67 1.68 10.64
C PHE A 173 -19.66 2.77 10.27
N LEU A 174 -18.66 2.46 9.44
CA LEU A 174 -17.68 3.46 9.00
C LEU A 174 -18.29 4.53 8.07
N ASN A 175 -19.29 4.17 7.26
CA ASN A 175 -20.01 5.12 6.43
C ASN A 175 -21.00 5.96 7.25
N LEU A 176 -21.60 5.37 8.28
CA LEU A 176 -22.58 6.04 9.12
C LEU A 176 -21.95 7.00 10.14
N PHE A 177 -20.80 6.62 10.70
CA PHE A 177 -20.11 7.36 11.74
C PHE A 177 -18.64 7.67 11.39
N PRO A 178 -18.34 8.31 10.25
CA PRO A 178 -16.96 8.58 9.86
C PRO A 178 -16.25 9.58 10.81
N ASN A 179 -17.00 10.47 11.46
CA ASN A 179 -16.48 11.38 12.49
C ASN A 179 -16.15 10.67 13.81
N LEU A 180 -16.83 9.58 14.14
CA LEU A 180 -16.56 8.81 15.35
C LEU A 180 -15.15 8.20 15.29
N LEU A 181 -14.76 7.67 14.13
CA LEU A 181 -13.40 7.14 13.93
C LEU A 181 -12.33 8.21 14.14
N VAL A 182 -12.57 9.41 13.60
CA VAL A 182 -11.68 10.57 13.76
C VAL A 182 -11.56 10.94 15.23
N GLU A 183 -12.67 11.07 15.95
CA GLU A 183 -12.64 11.47 17.36
C GLU A 183 -11.99 10.40 18.25
N VAL A 184 -12.28 9.12 18.02
CA VAL A 184 -11.60 8.01 18.73
C VAL A 184 -10.09 8.08 18.50
N HIS A 185 -9.64 8.24 17.26
CA HIS A 185 -8.21 8.37 16.94
C HIS A 185 -7.57 9.57 17.65
N ARG A 186 -8.21 10.75 17.61
CA ARG A 186 -7.72 11.97 18.27
C ARG A 186 -7.62 11.81 19.78
N ILE A 187 -8.63 11.22 20.41
CA ILE A 187 -8.65 10.98 21.85
C ILE A 187 -7.48 10.08 22.24
N VAL A 188 -7.38 8.91 21.63
CA VAL A 188 -6.35 7.92 21.97
C VAL A 188 -4.94 8.48 21.73
N ARG A 189 -4.73 9.21 20.64
CA ARG A 189 -3.45 9.89 20.34
C ARG A 189 -3.03 10.88 21.43
N SER A 190 -4.01 11.57 22.03
CA SER A 190 -3.78 12.64 23.00
C SER A 190 -3.66 12.18 24.47
N CYS A 191 -3.81 10.89 24.75
CA CYS A 191 -3.67 10.35 26.10
C CYS A 191 -2.74 9.13 26.14
N ASP A 192 -2.56 8.59 27.33
CA ASP A 192 -1.81 7.37 27.63
C ASP A 192 -2.45 6.10 27.05
N TRP A 193 -3.68 6.16 26.52
CA TRP A 193 -4.34 5.01 25.92
C TRP A 193 -3.63 4.50 24.66
N LYS A 194 -2.83 5.34 24.00
CA LYS A 194 -1.97 4.93 22.87
C LYS A 194 -0.94 3.88 23.26
N GLU A 195 -0.62 3.72 24.55
CA GLU A 195 0.31 2.70 25.04
C GLU A 195 -0.40 1.40 25.47
N ARG A 196 -1.74 1.37 25.50
CA ARG A 196 -2.50 0.17 25.88
C ARG A 196 -2.29 -0.95 24.87
N PRO A 197 -2.09 -2.22 25.29
CA PRO A 197 -1.75 -3.33 24.39
C PRO A 197 -2.64 -3.44 23.15
N ASP A 198 -3.96 -3.29 23.33
CA ASP A 198 -4.91 -3.43 22.23
C ASP A 198 -4.87 -2.26 21.23
N LEU A 199 -4.53 -1.06 21.69
CA LEU A 199 -4.56 0.18 20.91
C LEU A 199 -3.17 0.59 20.41
N LYS A 200 -2.11 0.05 21.01
CA LYS A 200 -0.72 0.41 20.74
C LYS A 200 -0.28 0.13 19.30
N GLU A 201 -0.85 -0.88 18.65
CA GLU A 201 -0.56 -1.20 17.23
C GLU A 201 -0.96 -0.08 16.25
N TYR A 202 -1.91 0.79 16.65
CA TYR A 202 -2.38 1.90 15.83
C TYR A 202 -1.50 3.13 15.96
N PHE A 203 -0.60 3.18 16.95
CA PHE A 203 0.19 4.37 17.29
C PHE A 203 1.69 4.12 17.44
N THR A 204 2.13 2.87 17.53
CA THR A 204 3.55 2.52 17.71
C THR A 204 4.02 1.51 16.68
N LYS A 205 5.34 1.35 16.58
CA LYS A 205 6.01 0.42 15.67
C LYS A 205 5.55 -1.00 15.94
N GLY A 206 4.98 -1.65 14.94
CA GLY A 206 4.70 -3.08 15.00
C GLY A 206 6.01 -3.83 15.14
N ALA A 207 6.24 -4.46 16.30
CA ALA A 207 7.26 -5.51 16.45
C ALA A 207 6.95 -6.74 15.57
N ASN A 208 5.75 -6.79 14.96
CA ASN A 208 5.29 -7.83 14.04
C ASN A 208 5.30 -7.41 12.56
N GLU A 209 5.98 -6.32 12.20
CA GLU A 209 6.49 -6.14 10.83
C GLU A 209 7.92 -6.70 10.77
N GLU A 210 8.05 -8.02 10.95
CA GLU A 210 9.06 -8.72 10.18
C GLU A 210 8.78 -8.38 8.72
N ARG A 211 9.75 -7.70 8.11
CA ARG A 211 9.76 -7.30 6.72
C ARG A 211 9.20 -8.43 5.87
N ASN A 212 8.02 -8.22 5.27
CA ASN A 212 7.71 -8.88 4.00
C ASN A 212 8.79 -8.39 3.01
N PRO A 213 9.76 -9.22 2.60
CA PRO A 213 10.94 -8.76 1.88
C PRO A 213 10.60 -8.65 0.39
N ARG A 214 9.60 -7.84 0.04
CA ARG A 214 9.23 -7.58 -1.35
C ARG A 214 9.66 -6.23 -1.88
N ASN A 215 10.24 -5.32 -1.07
CA ASN A 215 10.65 -4.00 -1.56
C ASN A 215 11.84 -3.34 -0.81
N ALA A 216 12.70 -4.08 -0.10
CA ALA A 216 13.92 -3.51 0.49
C ALA A 216 15.17 -4.15 -0.11
N VAL A 217 15.85 -3.41 -0.99
CA VAL A 217 17.23 -3.70 -1.40
C VAL A 217 18.13 -3.49 -0.20
N VAL A 218 18.61 -4.59 0.40
CA VAL A 218 19.73 -4.56 1.37
C VAL A 218 20.95 -5.08 0.65
N ILE A 219 21.89 -4.18 0.35
CA ILE A 219 23.22 -4.52 -0.15
C ILE A 219 24.02 -5.01 1.05
N GLN A 220 24.38 -6.29 1.04
CA GLN A 220 25.35 -6.85 1.97
C GLN A 220 26.59 -7.21 1.15
N GLU A 221 27.71 -6.52 1.42
CA GLU A 221 29.00 -6.79 0.81
C GLU A 221 29.47 -8.19 1.21
N ARG A 222 29.77 -9.05 0.22
CA ARG A 222 30.69 -10.19 0.38
C ARG A 222 31.77 -10.08 -0.68
N GLU A 223 32.99 -10.31 -0.24
CA GLU A 223 34.24 -10.22 -1.01
C GLU A 223 34.27 -11.12 -2.26
N PRO A 224 35.02 -10.75 -3.31
CA PRO A 224 34.98 -11.42 -4.61
C PRO A 224 35.78 -12.73 -4.63
N ALA A 225 35.25 -13.68 -5.41
CA ALA A 225 35.69 -15.06 -5.55
C ALA A 225 37.02 -15.23 -6.31
N ALA A 226 37.58 -16.45 -6.27
CA ALA A 226 38.51 -16.93 -7.29
C ALA A 226 37.86 -18.10 -8.06
N GLY A 227 37.75 -17.97 -9.39
CA GLY A 227 37.58 -19.13 -10.28
C GLY A 227 36.51 -19.03 -11.38
N ASP A 228 36.89 -18.35 -12.46
CA ASP A 228 36.53 -18.62 -13.88
C ASP A 228 35.17 -18.17 -14.48
N PRO A 229 35.18 -17.58 -15.71
CA PRO A 229 34.07 -16.89 -16.31
C PRO A 229 33.44 -17.69 -17.46
N SER A 230 32.18 -18.07 -17.31
CA SER A 230 31.19 -18.08 -18.40
C SER A 230 29.92 -18.74 -17.90
N LYS A 231 28.88 -17.94 -17.70
CA LYS A 231 27.50 -18.28 -18.07
C LYS A 231 26.59 -17.09 -17.80
N TYR A 232 25.92 -16.67 -18.85
CA TYR A 232 24.79 -15.76 -18.83
C TYR A 232 23.76 -16.22 -17.80
N PHE A 233 23.46 -15.40 -16.79
CA PHE A 233 22.30 -15.62 -15.92
C PHE A 233 21.09 -14.88 -16.49
N TYR A 234 20.14 -15.68 -17.00
CA TYR A 234 18.76 -15.27 -17.26
C TYR A 234 18.07 -14.93 -15.93
N VAL A 235 17.33 -13.83 -15.89
CA VAL A 235 16.35 -13.53 -14.84
C VAL A 235 15.16 -14.49 -15.02
N SER A 236 15.14 -15.59 -14.27
CA SER A 236 13.94 -16.41 -14.08
C SER A 236 13.15 -15.83 -12.91
N VAL A 237 11.91 -15.39 -13.18
CA VAL A 237 10.91 -15.11 -12.16
C VAL A 237 10.32 -16.45 -11.74
N ASN A 238 10.92 -17.11 -10.74
CA ASN A 238 10.32 -18.30 -10.13
C ASN A 238 9.11 -17.88 -9.28
N SER A 239 7.95 -17.84 -9.93
CA SER A 239 6.67 -18.14 -9.29
C SER A 239 6.61 -19.64 -9.08
N MET A 240 7.05 -20.14 -7.91
CA MET A 240 6.82 -21.53 -7.50
C MET A 240 6.17 -21.54 -6.11
N TYR A 241 4.86 -21.79 -6.12
CA TYR A 241 4.29 -22.84 -5.29
C TYR A 241 4.15 -24.06 -6.21
N GLN A 242 5.09 -24.98 -6.12
CA GLN A 242 5.02 -26.41 -6.43
C GLN A 242 6.08 -27.01 -5.51
N SER A 243 5.78 -28.03 -4.70
CA SER A 243 5.46 -29.41 -5.08
C SER A 243 4.88 -30.14 -3.85
N GLU A 244 4.24 -31.31 -3.89
CA GLU A 244 3.85 -32.36 -4.86
C GLU A 244 2.89 -33.27 -4.04
N SER A 245 1.95 -34.04 -4.60
CA SER A 245 2.14 -35.04 -5.65
C SER A 245 0.79 -35.46 -6.28
N ASP A 246 0.82 -35.63 -7.61
CA ASP A 246 0.12 -36.64 -8.43
C ASP A 246 -1.43 -36.65 -8.41
N THR A 247 -2.21 -36.36 -9.47
CA THR A 247 -2.04 -36.55 -10.92
C THR A 247 -3.09 -35.73 -11.71
N ASP A 248 -2.81 -35.51 -13.01
CA ASP A 248 -3.70 -35.08 -14.11
C ASP A 248 -4.04 -33.57 -14.32
N ASP A 249 -3.13 -32.93 -15.07
CA ASP A 249 -3.36 -31.96 -16.15
C ASP A 249 -4.73 -31.24 -16.22
N PHE A 250 -4.83 -30.09 -15.55
CA PHE A 250 -5.73 -29.00 -15.98
C PHE A 250 -4.94 -27.70 -16.12
N GLN A 251 -4.53 -27.42 -17.36
CA GLN A 251 -3.91 -26.16 -17.77
C GLN A 251 -4.73 -24.96 -17.26
N VAL A 252 -4.03 -24.01 -16.62
CA VAL A 252 -4.52 -22.67 -16.25
C VAL A 252 -4.87 -21.89 -17.53
N ASN A 253 -6.06 -22.15 -18.07
CA ASN A 253 -6.59 -21.46 -19.24
C ASN A 253 -7.57 -20.37 -18.81
N SER A 254 -7.13 -19.11 -18.94
CA SER A 254 -7.96 -17.93 -19.27
C SER A 254 -9.35 -17.89 -18.60
N LEU A 255 -9.44 -17.33 -17.40
CA LEU A 255 -10.69 -16.77 -16.89
C LEU A 255 -11.34 -15.92 -17.99
N ALA A 256 -12.58 -16.24 -18.35
CA ALA A 256 -13.31 -15.49 -19.34
C ALA A 256 -13.23 -13.98 -19.03
N SER A 257 -12.89 -13.16 -20.03
CA SER A 257 -13.16 -11.72 -19.91
C SER A 257 -14.65 -11.58 -19.62
N ALA A 258 -14.99 -10.95 -18.50
CA ALA A 258 -16.37 -10.77 -18.03
C ALA A 258 -17.28 -10.05 -19.05
N ASN A 259 -16.68 -9.52 -20.14
CA ASN A 259 -17.36 -8.85 -21.25
C ASN A 259 -17.68 -9.76 -22.45
N GLN A 260 -17.21 -11.01 -22.49
CA GLN A 260 -17.51 -11.90 -23.62
C GLN A 260 -18.95 -12.42 -23.57
N ILE A 261 -19.65 -12.28 -24.70
CA ILE A 261 -21.00 -12.78 -24.91
C ILE A 261 -20.89 -14.14 -25.62
N ARG A 262 -21.50 -15.20 -25.05
CA ARG A 262 -21.50 -16.55 -25.64
C ARG A 262 -22.87 -17.21 -25.49
N LYS A 263 -23.07 -18.25 -26.30
CA LYS A 263 -24.23 -19.15 -26.24
C LYS A 263 -23.99 -20.41 -25.38
N THR A 264 -22.76 -20.67 -24.98
CA THR A 264 -22.38 -21.89 -24.27
C THR A 264 -21.37 -21.56 -23.19
N TYR A 265 -21.59 -22.13 -22.02
CA TYR A 265 -20.72 -21.98 -20.86
C TYR A 265 -20.47 -23.32 -20.17
N LEU A 266 -19.26 -23.48 -19.64
CA LEU A 266 -18.97 -24.48 -18.63
C LEU A 266 -18.84 -23.74 -17.29
N VAL A 267 -19.61 -24.16 -16.31
CA VAL A 267 -19.72 -23.54 -14.99
C VAL A 267 -19.19 -24.52 -13.96
N THR A 268 -18.35 -24.05 -13.06
CA THR A 268 -17.82 -24.84 -11.94
C THR A 268 -18.08 -24.13 -10.63
N TYR A 269 -18.65 -24.86 -9.68
CA TYR A 269 -18.76 -24.48 -8.28
C TYR A 269 -17.87 -25.42 -7.46
N SER A 270 -16.67 -24.93 -7.13
CA SER A 270 -15.68 -25.64 -6.32
C SER A 270 -16.05 -25.58 -4.85
N GLN A 271 -15.80 -26.65 -4.10
CA GLN A 271 -16.10 -26.75 -2.66
C GLN A 271 -17.55 -26.38 -2.34
N ALA A 272 -18.48 -27.03 -3.04
CA ALA A 272 -19.91 -26.78 -2.98
C ALA A 272 -20.50 -27.05 -1.60
N ASP A 273 -21.17 -26.05 -1.04
CA ASP A 273 -21.94 -26.19 0.18
C ASP A 273 -23.30 -26.86 -0.10
N LEU A 274 -23.41 -28.13 0.26
CA LEU A 274 -24.63 -28.93 0.09
C LEU A 274 -25.83 -28.42 0.90
N ARG A 275 -25.63 -27.52 1.86
CA ARG A 275 -26.73 -26.85 2.57
C ARG A 275 -27.45 -25.82 1.70
N ILE A 276 -26.75 -25.28 0.69
CA ILE A 276 -27.27 -24.27 -0.23
C ILE A 276 -27.90 -24.96 -1.44
N PHE A 277 -27.16 -25.90 -2.03
CA PHE A 277 -27.64 -26.71 -3.16
C PHE A 277 -27.45 -28.19 -2.84
N PRO A 278 -28.49 -28.86 -2.28
CA PRO A 278 -28.39 -30.25 -1.85
C PRO A 278 -28.32 -31.24 -3.01
N THR A 279 -28.75 -30.85 -4.21
CA THR A 279 -28.77 -31.72 -5.38
C THR A 279 -28.22 -31.04 -6.64
N ARG A 280 -27.67 -31.84 -7.55
CA ARG A 280 -27.29 -31.44 -8.93
C ARG A 280 -28.41 -30.66 -9.63
N GLN A 281 -29.65 -31.10 -9.44
CA GLN A 281 -30.85 -30.46 -9.97
C GLN A 281 -31.04 -29.04 -9.40
N SER A 282 -31.03 -28.89 -8.07
CA SER A 282 -31.25 -27.59 -7.42
C SER A 282 -30.23 -26.53 -7.85
N PHE A 283 -28.96 -26.93 -8.02
CA PHE A 283 -27.91 -26.05 -8.51
C PHE A 283 -28.14 -25.64 -9.97
N GLY A 284 -28.39 -26.63 -10.84
CA GLY A 284 -28.57 -26.38 -12.27
C GLY A 284 -29.82 -25.55 -12.59
N GLU A 285 -30.94 -25.81 -11.90
CA GLU A 285 -32.19 -25.05 -12.03
C GLU A 285 -32.00 -23.59 -11.61
N GLN A 286 -31.27 -23.33 -10.52
CA GLN A 286 -31.03 -21.98 -10.06
C GLN A 286 -30.12 -21.18 -11.00
N VAL A 287 -29.05 -21.81 -11.53
CA VAL A 287 -28.22 -21.19 -12.56
C VAL A 287 -29.05 -20.89 -13.81
N ALA A 288 -29.86 -21.85 -14.26
CA ALA A 288 -30.72 -21.67 -15.43
C ALA A 288 -31.74 -20.54 -15.23
N THR A 289 -32.40 -20.49 -14.06
CA THR A 289 -33.34 -19.43 -13.68
C THR A 289 -32.70 -18.06 -13.78
N TYR A 290 -31.48 -17.87 -13.25
CA TYR A 290 -30.79 -16.59 -13.37
C TYR A 290 -30.37 -16.23 -14.80
N PHE A 291 -30.13 -17.23 -15.65
CA PHE A 291 -29.94 -17.01 -17.08
C PHE A 291 -31.24 -16.69 -17.81
N ASP A 292 -32.39 -17.15 -17.35
CA ASP A 292 -33.71 -16.84 -17.92
C ASP A 292 -34.31 -15.54 -17.38
N GLU A 293 -33.88 -15.10 -16.20
CA GLU A 293 -34.30 -13.83 -15.62
C GLU A 293 -33.79 -12.62 -16.43
N GLY A 294 -34.66 -11.59 -16.50
CA GLY A 294 -34.40 -10.29 -17.11
C GLY A 294 -35.26 -10.01 -18.34
N THR A 295 -35.13 -8.80 -18.90
CA THR A 295 -35.89 -8.33 -20.08
C THR A 295 -35.34 -8.85 -21.42
N GLY A 296 -34.38 -9.78 -21.39
CA GLY A 296 -33.74 -10.31 -22.58
C GLY A 296 -34.54 -11.42 -23.23
N LYS A 297 -34.60 -11.44 -24.57
CA LYS A 297 -35.24 -12.51 -25.36
C LYS A 297 -34.48 -13.85 -25.34
N VAL A 298 -33.35 -13.93 -24.66
CA VAL A 298 -32.43 -15.09 -24.68
C VAL A 298 -32.73 -15.99 -23.50
N LYS A 299 -33.03 -17.26 -23.78
CA LYS A 299 -33.36 -18.30 -22.80
C LYS A 299 -32.36 -19.44 -22.80
N VAL A 300 -32.37 -20.22 -21.72
CA VAL A 300 -31.66 -21.48 -21.60
C VAL A 300 -32.37 -22.53 -22.44
N GLU A 301 -31.60 -23.17 -23.33
CA GLU A 301 -32.11 -24.21 -24.24
C GLU A 301 -32.03 -25.60 -23.58
N HIS A 302 -30.86 -25.92 -23.00
CA HIS A 302 -30.63 -27.15 -22.25
C HIS A 302 -29.34 -27.05 -21.42
N TRP A 303 -29.24 -27.89 -20.39
CA TRP A 303 -28.07 -27.99 -19.53
C TRP A 303 -27.89 -29.38 -18.93
N ALA A 304 -26.68 -29.66 -18.47
CA ALA A 304 -26.34 -30.88 -17.74
C ALA A 304 -25.48 -30.51 -16.53
N CYS A 305 -25.70 -31.16 -15.40
CA CYS A 305 -24.99 -30.89 -14.15
C CYS A 305 -24.49 -32.21 -13.53
N CYS A 306 -23.20 -32.29 -13.25
CA CYS A 306 -22.57 -33.38 -12.53
C CYS A 306 -22.08 -32.92 -11.16
N GLN A 307 -21.84 -33.90 -10.30
CA GLN A 307 -21.29 -33.72 -8.96
C GLN A 307 -20.08 -34.65 -8.81
N GLU A 308 -18.91 -34.06 -8.59
CA GLU A 308 -17.65 -34.78 -8.44
C GLU A 308 -17.15 -34.64 -6.99
N SER A 309 -16.66 -35.73 -6.39
CA SER A 309 -16.04 -35.71 -5.07
C SER A 309 -14.56 -35.35 -5.22
N HIS A 310 -14.08 -34.36 -4.47
CA HIS A 310 -12.70 -33.90 -4.53
C HIS A 310 -11.78 -34.78 -3.66
N GLU A 311 -10.58 -35.11 -4.17
CA GLU A 311 -9.60 -35.99 -3.49
C GLU A 311 -9.21 -35.50 -2.08
N ASN A 312 -9.14 -34.18 -1.87
CA ASN A 312 -8.78 -33.56 -0.59
C ASN A 312 -9.97 -33.17 0.31
N SER A 313 -11.12 -33.84 0.18
CA SER A 313 -12.42 -33.54 0.80
C SER A 313 -13.17 -32.35 0.17
N GLY A 314 -14.46 -32.54 -0.09
CA GLY A 314 -15.35 -31.55 -0.71
C GLY A 314 -16.10 -32.09 -1.93
N VAL A 315 -17.14 -31.38 -2.36
CA VAL A 315 -17.96 -31.72 -3.53
C VAL A 315 -17.87 -30.59 -4.55
N HIS A 316 -17.74 -30.90 -5.84
CA HIS A 316 -17.69 -29.94 -6.93
C HIS A 316 -18.91 -30.13 -7.83
N TYR A 317 -19.61 -29.04 -8.17
CA TYR A 317 -20.59 -29.09 -9.24
C TYR A 317 -19.97 -28.58 -10.54
N HIS A 318 -20.05 -29.38 -11.61
CA HIS A 318 -19.75 -28.92 -12.95
C HIS A 318 -21.03 -28.93 -13.78
N MET A 319 -21.28 -27.84 -14.51
CA MET A 319 -22.49 -27.67 -15.29
C MET A 319 -22.16 -27.15 -16.69
N SER A 320 -22.64 -27.86 -17.72
CA SER A 320 -22.65 -27.36 -19.09
C SER A 320 -23.98 -26.69 -19.38
N LEU A 321 -23.95 -25.48 -19.93
CA LEU A 321 -25.15 -24.68 -20.23
C LEU A 321 -25.17 -24.25 -21.70
N LYS A 322 -26.32 -24.43 -22.36
CA LYS A 322 -26.61 -23.93 -23.71
C LYS A 322 -27.73 -22.88 -23.66
N LEU A 323 -27.53 -21.78 -24.38
CA LEU A 323 -28.48 -20.70 -24.58
C LEU A 323 -28.89 -20.61 -26.06
N ASP A 324 -30.14 -20.20 -26.31
CA ASP A 324 -30.67 -19.97 -27.67
C ASP A 324 -30.00 -18.76 -28.37
N GLY A 325 -29.58 -17.77 -27.56
CA GLY A 325 -28.91 -16.54 -27.95
C GLY A 325 -27.65 -16.28 -27.14
N ALA A 326 -26.88 -15.27 -27.56
CA ALA A 326 -25.63 -14.93 -26.90
C ALA A 326 -25.94 -14.01 -25.70
N LYS A 327 -25.65 -14.46 -24.46
CA LYS A 327 -25.84 -13.69 -23.22
C LYS A 327 -24.55 -13.64 -22.41
N ARG A 328 -24.40 -12.64 -21.54
CA ARG A 328 -23.23 -12.48 -20.65
C ARG A 328 -23.48 -13.25 -19.34
N TRP A 329 -22.47 -13.95 -18.85
CA TRP A 329 -22.52 -14.67 -17.57
C TRP A 329 -22.28 -13.78 -16.34
N LYS A 330 -21.68 -12.58 -16.51
CA LYS A 330 -21.29 -11.69 -15.40
C LYS A 330 -22.45 -11.40 -14.43
N GLN A 331 -23.62 -11.06 -14.97
CA GLN A 331 -24.81 -10.78 -14.17
C GLN A 331 -25.27 -12.00 -13.37
N VAL A 332 -25.17 -13.20 -13.95
CA VAL A 332 -25.54 -14.46 -13.28
C VAL A 332 -24.56 -14.78 -12.16
N LYS A 333 -23.26 -14.57 -12.37
CA LYS A 333 -22.25 -14.71 -11.31
C LYS A 333 -22.51 -13.73 -10.16
N GLU A 334 -22.80 -12.46 -10.47
CA GLU A 334 -23.10 -11.43 -9.47
C GLU A 334 -24.37 -11.76 -8.67
N LYS A 335 -25.42 -12.29 -9.34
CA LYS A 335 -26.63 -12.75 -8.66
C LYS A 335 -26.38 -13.97 -7.77
N MET A 336 -25.63 -14.96 -8.23
CA MET A 336 -25.27 -16.14 -7.42
C MET A 336 -24.46 -15.76 -6.19
N MET A 337 -23.50 -14.85 -6.35
CA MET A 337 -22.73 -14.28 -5.25
C MET A 337 -23.64 -13.52 -4.27
N LYS A 338 -24.58 -12.71 -4.76
CA LYS A 338 -25.45 -11.87 -3.94
C LYS A 338 -26.50 -12.69 -3.18
N ASN A 339 -27.16 -13.63 -3.85
CA ASN A 339 -28.33 -14.32 -3.33
C ASN A 339 -27.99 -15.61 -2.58
N HIS A 340 -26.86 -16.25 -2.93
CA HIS A 340 -26.47 -17.53 -2.33
C HIS A 340 -25.04 -17.54 -1.78
N VAL A 341 -24.26 -16.44 -1.91
CA VAL A 341 -22.85 -16.37 -1.48
C VAL A 341 -21.99 -17.45 -2.18
N VAL A 342 -22.34 -17.79 -3.42
CA VAL A 342 -21.66 -18.80 -4.23
C VAL A 342 -20.77 -18.16 -5.29
N VAL A 343 -19.49 -18.53 -5.30
CA VAL A 343 -18.52 -18.09 -6.32
C VAL A 343 -18.49 -19.09 -7.47
N LEU A 344 -18.99 -18.69 -8.63
CA LEU A 344 -18.95 -19.51 -9.84
C LEU A 344 -17.74 -19.21 -10.72
N HIS A 345 -17.13 -20.25 -11.27
CA HIS A 345 -16.10 -20.18 -12.30
C HIS A 345 -16.71 -20.50 -13.67
N PHE A 346 -16.45 -19.65 -14.67
CA PHE A 346 -16.93 -19.85 -16.04
C PHE A 346 -15.73 -20.10 -16.96
N SER A 347 -15.66 -21.30 -17.55
CA SER A 347 -14.62 -21.68 -18.49
C SER A 347 -15.01 -21.38 -19.93
N ASN A 348 -14.00 -20.98 -20.71
CA ASN A 348 -14.10 -20.66 -22.12
C ASN A 348 -13.41 -21.68 -23.03
N ALA A 349 -12.88 -22.77 -22.46
CA ALA A 349 -12.07 -23.77 -23.16
C ALA A 349 -12.85 -24.51 -24.27
N HIS A 350 -14.17 -24.55 -24.17
CA HIS A 350 -15.01 -25.33 -25.07
C HIS A 350 -15.52 -24.53 -26.28
N ASP A 351 -15.47 -25.16 -27.45
CA ASP A 351 -15.90 -24.57 -28.73
C ASP A 351 -17.40 -24.71 -28.97
N ASN A 352 -18.01 -25.75 -28.40
CA ASN A 352 -19.43 -26.04 -28.53
C ASN A 352 -19.97 -26.75 -27.28
N TYR A 353 -21.30 -26.83 -27.18
CA TYR A 353 -21.98 -27.46 -26.04
C TYR A 353 -21.61 -28.92 -25.88
N HIS A 354 -21.54 -29.70 -26.97
CA HIS A 354 -21.14 -31.10 -26.92
C HIS A 354 -19.79 -31.33 -26.23
N SER A 355 -18.80 -30.47 -26.48
CA SER A 355 -17.50 -30.56 -25.82
C SER A 355 -17.52 -30.19 -24.33
N ALA A 356 -18.41 -29.27 -23.93
CA ALA A 356 -18.61 -28.92 -22.52
C ALA A 356 -19.41 -30.00 -21.78
N TYR A 357 -20.42 -30.57 -22.45
CA TYR A 357 -21.20 -31.69 -21.95
C TYR A 357 -20.30 -32.91 -21.69
N GLN A 358 -19.50 -33.31 -22.68
CA GLN A 358 -18.57 -34.43 -22.52
C GLN A 358 -17.59 -34.21 -21.38
N SER A 359 -17.11 -32.99 -21.13
CA SER A 359 -16.21 -32.74 -19.99
C SER A 359 -16.90 -32.89 -18.65
N VAL A 360 -18.19 -32.58 -18.56
CA VAL A 360 -19.00 -32.69 -17.33
C VAL A 360 -19.41 -34.14 -17.09
N THR A 361 -19.64 -34.93 -18.15
CA THR A 361 -20.10 -36.32 -18.05
C THR A 361 -18.97 -37.36 -18.10
N LYS A 362 -17.71 -36.94 -17.87
CA LYS A 362 -16.54 -37.83 -17.99
C LYS A 362 -16.43 -38.82 -16.84
N GLN A 363 -16.71 -38.37 -15.62
CA GLN A 363 -16.43 -39.11 -14.38
C GLN A 363 -17.69 -39.44 -13.57
N ASP A 364 -18.81 -38.75 -13.82
CA ASP A 364 -20.06 -38.94 -13.09
C ASP A 364 -21.04 -39.79 -13.90
N THR A 365 -21.50 -40.91 -13.33
CA THR A 365 -22.53 -41.79 -13.91
C THR A 365 -23.95 -41.29 -13.67
N GLU A 366 -24.14 -40.32 -12.77
CA GLU A 366 -25.44 -39.82 -12.33
C GLU A 366 -25.66 -38.32 -12.67
N VAL A 367 -25.28 -37.94 -13.90
CA VAL A 367 -25.47 -36.57 -14.40
C VAL A 367 -26.95 -36.23 -14.49
N PHE A 368 -27.34 -35.07 -13.93
CA PHE A 368 -28.69 -34.55 -14.09
C PHE A 368 -28.81 -33.77 -15.40
N LEU A 369 -29.82 -34.09 -16.20
CA LEU A 369 -30.10 -33.43 -17.47
C LEU A 369 -31.34 -32.54 -17.33
N SER A 370 -31.30 -31.36 -17.96
CA SER A 370 -32.47 -30.47 -18.01
C SER A 370 -33.65 -31.13 -18.74
N PRO A 371 -34.90 -30.70 -18.46
CA PRO A 371 -36.04 -31.06 -19.29
C PRO A 371 -35.75 -30.72 -20.77
N ASN A 372 -36.05 -31.64 -21.68
CA ASN A 372 -35.78 -31.52 -23.12
C ASN A 372 -34.30 -31.52 -23.55
N HIS A 373 -33.37 -32.02 -22.72
CA HIS A 373 -31.97 -32.16 -23.13
C HIS A 373 -31.84 -33.15 -24.30
N PRO A 374 -31.18 -32.78 -25.42
CA PRO A 374 -31.01 -33.66 -26.56
C PRO A 374 -30.06 -34.83 -26.23
N ASN A 375 -30.30 -36.02 -26.79
CA ASN A 375 -29.41 -37.15 -26.57
C ASN A 375 -28.12 -37.02 -27.39
N LEU A 376 -27.11 -36.40 -26.78
CA LEU A 376 -25.84 -36.09 -27.45
C LEU A 376 -24.99 -37.33 -27.76
N ASN A 377 -25.22 -38.45 -27.10
CA ASN A 377 -24.55 -39.72 -27.40
C ASN A 377 -24.94 -40.25 -28.80
N VAL A 378 -26.16 -39.92 -29.26
CA VAL A 378 -26.67 -40.29 -30.58
C VAL A 378 -26.35 -39.23 -31.64
N ILE A 379 -26.47 -37.95 -31.27
CA ILE A 379 -26.31 -36.82 -32.21
C ILE A 379 -24.82 -36.60 -32.58
N GLY A 380 -23.91 -36.85 -31.65
CA GLY A 380 -22.48 -36.65 -31.84
C GLY A 380 -22.05 -35.18 -31.93
N SER A 381 -20.77 -34.96 -32.21
CA SER A 381 -20.20 -33.60 -32.23
C SER A 381 -20.63 -32.83 -33.49
N PRO A 382 -20.96 -31.53 -33.37
CA PRO A 382 -21.33 -30.72 -34.53
C PRO A 382 -20.21 -30.67 -35.58
N ARG A 383 -20.55 -30.88 -36.86
CA ARG A 383 -19.61 -30.79 -38.00
C ARG A 383 -18.89 -29.44 -38.10
N THR A 384 -19.48 -28.37 -37.54
CA THR A 384 -18.94 -27.01 -37.54
C THR A 384 -17.79 -26.77 -36.54
N LYS A 385 -17.49 -27.74 -35.66
CA LYS A 385 -16.45 -27.61 -34.60
C LYS A 385 -15.10 -27.19 -35.16
N THR A 386 -14.64 -27.83 -36.23
CA THR A 386 -13.32 -27.55 -36.85
C THR A 386 -13.25 -26.13 -37.41
N CYS A 387 -14.31 -25.67 -38.07
CA CYS A 387 -14.38 -24.32 -38.63
C CYS A 387 -14.40 -23.24 -37.54
N ILE A 388 -15.11 -23.47 -36.43
CA ILE A 388 -15.18 -22.55 -35.28
C ILE A 388 -13.80 -22.41 -34.62
N ARG A 389 -13.09 -23.53 -34.43
CA ARG A 389 -11.74 -23.54 -33.86
C ARG A 389 -10.75 -22.77 -34.75
N ALA A 390 -10.75 -23.05 -36.06
CA ALA A 390 -9.90 -22.36 -37.03
C ALA A 390 -10.17 -20.84 -37.06
N PHE A 391 -11.44 -20.43 -36.99
CA PHE A 391 -11.81 -19.02 -36.93
C PHE A 391 -11.29 -18.32 -35.66
N ARG A 392 -11.36 -18.99 -34.49
CA ARG A 392 -10.81 -18.45 -33.23
C ARG A 392 -9.30 -18.29 -33.28
N GLU A 393 -8.60 -19.31 -33.77
CA GLU A 393 -7.14 -19.28 -33.93
C GLU A 393 -6.71 -18.15 -34.88
N SER A 394 -7.41 -17.96 -36.00
CA SER A 394 -7.17 -16.85 -36.93
C SER A 394 -7.38 -15.48 -36.27
N ARG A 395 -8.44 -15.32 -35.46
CA ARG A 395 -8.73 -14.04 -34.77
C ARG A 395 -7.67 -13.72 -33.71
N LYS A 396 -7.17 -14.73 -33.01
CA LYS A 396 -6.08 -14.60 -32.03
C LYS A 396 -4.77 -14.23 -32.71
N ARG A 397 -4.46 -14.82 -33.88
CA ARG A 397 -3.31 -14.44 -34.72
C ARG A 397 -3.38 -12.97 -35.14
N LYS A 398 -4.53 -12.52 -35.67
CA LYS A 398 -4.73 -11.10 -36.06
C LYS A 398 -4.60 -10.12 -34.89
N GLN A 399 -5.07 -10.47 -33.70
CA GLN A 399 -4.89 -9.63 -32.50
C GLN A 399 -3.41 -9.52 -32.10
N ASN A 400 -2.67 -10.63 -32.14
CA ASN A 400 -1.24 -10.63 -31.85
C ASN A 400 -0.44 -9.88 -32.93
N GLU A 401 -0.79 -10.03 -34.20
CA GLU A 401 -0.19 -9.29 -35.31
C GLU A 401 -0.42 -7.77 -35.19
N ASN A 402 -1.63 -7.34 -34.83
CA ASN A 402 -1.92 -5.92 -34.60
C ASN A 402 -1.18 -5.36 -33.36
N ALA A 403 -1.03 -6.15 -32.30
CA ALA A 403 -0.25 -5.77 -31.12
C ALA A 403 1.25 -5.65 -31.45
N ASN A 404 1.77 -6.56 -32.29
CA ASN A 404 3.15 -6.51 -32.77
C ASN A 404 3.38 -5.34 -33.76
N ALA A 405 2.43 -5.04 -34.64
CA ALA A 405 2.51 -3.90 -35.56
C ALA A 405 2.44 -2.54 -34.82
N GLN A 406 1.71 -2.47 -33.70
CA GLN A 406 1.75 -1.32 -32.79
C GLN A 406 3.10 -1.20 -32.04
N GLN A 407 3.76 -2.32 -31.75
CA GLN A 407 5.13 -2.31 -31.22
C GLN A 407 6.17 -1.90 -32.26
N GLU A 408 6.05 -2.32 -33.52
CA GLU A 408 7.01 -1.98 -34.59
C GLU A 408 6.95 -0.53 -35.05
N LYS A 409 5.76 0.11 -35.02
CA LYS A 409 5.64 1.57 -35.29
C LYS A 409 6.26 2.43 -34.18
N ALA A 410 6.58 1.85 -33.02
CA ALA A 410 7.30 2.50 -31.93
C ALA A 410 8.80 2.11 -31.93
N LYS A 411 9.51 2.30 -33.05
CA LYS A 411 10.99 2.28 -33.03
C LYS A 411 11.48 3.38 -32.08
N LYS A 412 11.92 2.97 -30.89
CA LYS A 412 12.35 3.80 -29.76
C LYS A 412 13.44 4.80 -30.17
N ILE A 413 13.21 6.07 -29.89
CA ILE A 413 14.27 7.03 -29.58
C ILE A 413 15.12 6.39 -28.47
N ARG A 414 16.44 6.25 -28.69
CA ARG A 414 17.38 5.77 -27.66
C ARG A 414 17.27 6.72 -26.46
N ARG A 415 16.90 6.19 -25.29
CA ARG A 415 16.82 6.98 -24.05
C ARG A 415 18.03 6.63 -23.20
N LEU A 416 18.81 7.64 -22.82
CA LEU A 416 19.87 7.47 -21.84
C LEU A 416 19.30 6.93 -20.53
N SER A 417 20.00 5.96 -19.96
CA SER A 417 19.74 5.45 -18.62
C SER A 417 20.27 6.40 -17.55
N ASN A 418 19.78 6.27 -16.32
CA ASN A 418 20.32 7.05 -15.20
C ASN A 418 21.81 6.74 -14.95
N PHE A 419 22.23 5.50 -15.24
CA PHE A 419 23.62 5.07 -15.08
C PHE A 419 24.54 5.75 -16.10
N GLU A 420 24.19 5.74 -17.39
CA GLU A 420 24.96 6.45 -18.43
C GLU A 420 25.09 7.95 -18.09
N VAL A 421 24.01 8.60 -17.66
CA VAL A 421 24.08 10.01 -17.25
C VAL A 421 24.96 10.20 -16.02
N SER A 422 24.96 9.27 -15.06
CA SER A 422 25.86 9.33 -13.90
C SER A 422 27.34 9.24 -14.29
N GLU A 423 27.69 8.41 -15.27
CA GLU A 423 29.06 8.34 -15.81
C GLU A 423 29.45 9.66 -16.49
N PHE A 424 28.52 10.26 -17.26
CA PHE A 424 28.74 11.59 -17.86
C PHE A 424 28.96 12.68 -16.83
N LEU A 425 28.19 12.68 -15.72
CA LEU A 425 28.36 13.66 -14.64
C LEU A 425 29.75 13.56 -14.01
N VAL A 426 30.23 12.35 -13.74
CA VAL A 426 31.56 12.11 -13.18
C VAL A 426 32.66 12.51 -14.16
N ALA A 427 32.56 12.10 -15.43
CA ALA A 427 33.56 12.39 -16.45
C ALA A 427 33.74 13.90 -16.71
N ASN A 428 32.67 14.68 -16.64
CA ASN A 428 32.70 16.13 -16.86
C ASN A 428 32.74 16.95 -15.56
N GLN A 429 32.90 16.29 -14.40
CA GLN A 429 32.90 16.90 -13.07
C GLN A 429 31.68 17.79 -12.77
N ILE A 430 30.52 17.45 -13.33
CA ILE A 430 29.28 18.23 -13.20
C ILE A 430 28.67 18.02 -11.82
N LYS A 431 28.53 19.10 -11.06
CA LYS A 431 27.98 19.09 -9.70
C LYS A 431 26.70 19.90 -9.54
N SER A 432 26.31 20.65 -10.57
CA SER A 432 25.09 21.48 -10.54
C SER A 432 24.16 21.19 -11.71
N GLU A 433 22.86 21.44 -11.50
CA GLU A 433 21.84 21.35 -12.57
C GLU A 433 22.14 22.32 -13.71
N THR A 434 22.65 23.52 -13.40
CA THR A 434 23.00 24.56 -14.37
C THR A 434 24.11 24.10 -15.31
N GLU A 435 25.17 23.48 -14.79
CA GLU A 435 26.25 22.89 -15.59
C GLU A 435 25.72 21.78 -16.51
N LEU A 436 24.83 20.93 -16.01
CA LEU A 436 24.22 19.86 -16.81
C LEU A 436 23.36 20.40 -17.96
N LEU A 437 22.59 21.45 -17.69
CA LEU A 437 21.76 22.13 -18.70
C LEU A 437 22.63 22.81 -19.77
N ALA A 438 23.71 23.49 -19.37
CA ALA A 438 24.64 24.11 -20.30
C ALA A 438 25.30 23.08 -21.23
N LEU A 439 25.68 21.92 -20.68
CA LEU A 439 26.23 20.81 -21.47
C LEU A 439 25.17 20.25 -22.46
N ALA A 440 23.93 20.07 -22.00
CA ALA A 440 22.85 19.56 -22.84
C ALA A 440 22.47 20.51 -23.98
N ASP A 441 22.48 21.82 -23.74
CA ASP A 441 22.27 22.84 -24.79
C ASP A 441 23.38 22.79 -25.84
N THR A 442 24.64 22.68 -25.41
CA THR A 442 25.80 22.55 -26.30
C THR A 442 25.70 21.30 -27.17
N GLN A 443 25.40 20.14 -26.57
CA GLN A 443 25.22 18.88 -27.31
C GLN A 443 24.02 18.92 -28.27
N SER A 444 22.93 19.60 -27.89
CA SER A 444 21.76 19.76 -28.73
C SER A 444 22.08 20.55 -30.01
N LYS A 445 22.91 21.60 -29.90
CA LYS A 445 23.42 22.38 -31.04
C LYS A 445 24.31 21.54 -31.97
N GLU A 446 25.04 20.58 -31.42
CA GLU A 446 25.85 19.59 -32.18
C GLU A 446 25.02 18.43 -32.74
N GLY A 447 23.70 18.40 -32.53
CA GLY A 447 22.79 17.37 -33.03
C GLY A 447 22.61 16.15 -32.12
N LYS A 448 23.31 16.08 -30.98
CA LYS A 448 23.16 15.02 -29.96
C LYS A 448 22.03 15.39 -28.99
N LYS A 449 20.80 14.99 -29.31
CA LYS A 449 19.60 15.36 -28.53
C LYS A 449 19.27 14.44 -27.36
N ASP A 450 20.04 13.37 -27.14
CA ASP A 450 19.71 12.33 -26.16
C ASP A 450 19.75 12.86 -24.71
N LEU A 451 20.74 13.69 -24.38
CA LEU A 451 20.87 14.29 -23.05
C LEU A 451 19.78 15.35 -22.80
N ALA A 452 19.48 16.19 -23.80
CA ALA A 452 18.38 17.15 -23.73
C ALA A 452 17.02 16.45 -23.55
N ASN A 453 16.77 15.38 -24.32
CA ASN A 453 15.57 14.55 -24.17
C ASN A 453 15.49 13.90 -22.78
N PHE A 454 16.61 13.44 -22.24
CA PHE A 454 16.68 12.86 -20.90
C PHE A 454 16.25 13.85 -19.81
N ILE A 455 16.71 15.10 -19.91
CA ILE A 455 16.43 16.17 -18.96
C ILE A 455 14.97 16.64 -19.09
N LEU A 456 14.51 16.95 -20.31
CA LEU A 456 13.16 17.48 -20.55
C LEU A 456 12.03 16.50 -20.18
N CYS A 457 12.33 15.19 -20.14
CA CYS A 457 11.39 14.15 -19.73
C CYS A 457 11.35 13.91 -18.21
N ARG A 458 12.07 14.70 -17.40
CA ARG A 458 12.16 14.55 -15.94
C ARG A 458 11.87 15.87 -15.24
N SER A 459 11.45 15.78 -13.98
CA SER A 459 11.32 16.96 -13.12
C SER A 459 12.70 17.42 -12.65
N ASN A 460 12.86 18.72 -12.38
CA ASN A 460 14.10 19.29 -11.84
C ASN A 460 14.56 18.55 -10.59
N LYS A 461 13.61 18.17 -9.72
CA LYS A 461 13.90 17.38 -8.52
C LYS A 461 14.56 16.03 -8.84
N ALA A 462 14.07 15.32 -9.87
CA ALA A 462 14.65 14.03 -10.26
C ALA A 462 16.06 14.17 -10.83
N ILE A 463 16.36 15.29 -11.50
CA ILE A 463 17.70 15.61 -11.99
C ILE A 463 18.64 15.95 -10.83
N GLN A 464 18.19 16.77 -9.87
CA GLN A 464 18.95 17.08 -8.66
C GLN A 464 19.24 15.83 -7.84
N GLU A 465 18.23 14.98 -7.60
CA GLU A 465 18.41 13.71 -6.90
C GLU A 465 19.41 12.78 -7.62
N LEU A 466 19.44 12.78 -8.96
CA LEU A 466 20.41 12.01 -9.73
C LEU A 466 21.84 12.53 -9.53
N ILE A 467 22.05 13.85 -9.61
CA ILE A 467 23.35 14.48 -9.38
C ILE A 467 23.84 14.18 -7.96
N ASP A 468 22.97 14.39 -6.97
CA ASP A 468 23.25 14.14 -5.56
C ASP A 468 23.62 12.67 -5.31
N ASN A 469 22.83 11.73 -5.84
CA ASN A 469 23.08 10.31 -5.65
C ASN A 469 24.36 9.86 -6.35
N THR A 470 24.67 10.41 -7.52
CA THR A 470 25.92 10.13 -8.25
C THR A 470 27.14 10.51 -7.40
N TRP A 471 27.17 11.73 -6.86
CA TRP A 471 28.28 12.17 -6.02
C TRP A 471 28.28 11.55 -4.62
N ARG A 472 27.12 11.15 -4.08
CA ARG A 472 27.05 10.34 -2.85
C ARG A 472 27.68 8.97 -3.07
N LEU A 473 27.39 8.32 -4.21
CA LEU A 473 27.98 7.04 -4.58
C LEU A 473 29.50 7.17 -4.75
N GLN A 474 29.96 8.17 -5.51
CA GLN A 474 31.38 8.40 -5.75
C GLN A 474 32.16 8.67 -4.46
N ASN A 475 31.56 9.41 -3.52
CA ASN A 475 32.20 9.77 -2.25
C ASN A 475 31.93 8.77 -1.11
N ALA A 476 31.15 7.71 -1.34
CA ALA A 476 30.72 6.78 -0.30
C ALA A 476 31.93 6.11 0.39
N ARG A 477 32.91 5.68 -0.41
CA ARG A 477 34.11 5.01 0.10
C ARG A 477 34.95 5.94 0.97
N ALA A 478 35.25 7.14 0.47
CA ALA A 478 35.99 8.15 1.22
C ALA A 478 35.29 8.54 2.54
N LYS A 479 33.96 8.65 2.55
CA LYS A 479 33.18 8.89 3.77
C LYS A 479 33.26 7.74 4.77
N LEU A 480 33.20 6.50 4.28
CA LEU A 480 33.30 5.30 5.12
C LEU A 480 34.71 5.16 5.73
N ASP A 481 35.75 5.40 4.93
CA ASP A 481 37.13 5.38 5.40
C ASP A 481 37.40 6.50 6.43
N ARG A 482 36.81 7.68 6.24
CA ARG A 482 36.84 8.77 7.24
C ARG A 482 36.13 8.38 8.54
N LYS A 483 34.99 7.68 8.47
CA LYS A 483 34.23 7.25 9.66
C LYS A 483 34.97 6.20 10.50
N LYS A 484 35.85 5.41 9.87
CA LYS A 484 36.71 4.42 10.57
C LYS A 484 37.86 5.06 11.33
N LYS A 485 38.28 6.28 10.97
CA LYS A 485 39.39 6.99 11.62
C LYS A 485 38.92 7.64 12.92
N SER A 486 39.72 7.53 13.98
CA SER A 486 39.47 8.28 15.20
C SER A 486 39.81 9.77 14.99
N ARG A 487 39.32 10.65 15.88
CA ARG A 487 39.65 12.09 15.82
C ARG A 487 41.16 12.34 15.89
N ILE A 488 41.91 11.48 16.59
CA ILE A 488 43.36 11.60 16.70
C ILE A 488 44.06 11.13 15.42
N ASP A 489 43.50 10.16 14.70
CA ASP A 489 44.06 9.70 13.43
C ASP A 489 43.85 10.76 12.33
N LEU A 490 42.69 11.41 12.31
CA LEU A 490 42.45 12.55 11.42
C LEU A 490 43.45 13.70 11.67
N LEU A 491 43.81 13.95 12.92
CA LEU A 491 44.85 14.94 13.27
C LEU A 491 46.24 14.50 12.81
N ARG A 492 46.56 13.21 12.90
CA ARG A 492 47.86 12.68 12.45
C ARG A 492 47.99 12.78 10.94
N ASP A 493 46.91 12.48 10.20
CA ASP A 493 46.86 12.64 8.75
C ASP A 493 47.01 14.11 8.34
N ALA A 494 46.32 15.02 9.04
CA ALA A 494 46.42 16.45 8.80
C ALA A 494 47.83 17.01 9.09
N ARG A 495 48.54 16.45 10.07
CA ARG A 495 49.94 16.82 10.36
C ARG A 495 50.87 16.52 9.19
N SER A 496 50.61 15.46 8.44
CA SER A 496 51.39 15.07 7.25
C SER A 496 50.94 15.77 5.96
N ALA A 497 49.82 16.49 5.98
CA ALA A 497 49.32 17.21 4.82
C ALA A 497 50.03 18.58 4.67
N GLU A 498 50.08 19.09 3.44
CA GLU A 498 50.55 20.44 3.16
C GLU A 498 49.58 21.49 3.74
N CYS A 499 50.10 22.69 4.08
CA CYS A 499 49.21 23.76 4.53
C CYS A 499 48.31 24.22 3.36
N VAL A 500 47.13 24.74 3.68
CA VAL A 500 46.24 25.35 2.68
C VAL A 500 46.92 26.49 1.93
N ASP A 501 46.57 26.68 0.66
CA ASP A 501 47.15 27.75 -0.17
C ASP A 501 47.06 29.12 0.52
N GLY A 502 48.19 29.82 0.60
CA GLY A 502 48.31 31.13 1.26
C GLY A 502 48.56 31.10 2.77
N CYS A 503 48.53 29.94 3.43
CA CYS A 503 48.86 29.80 4.86
C CYS A 503 50.35 30.05 5.15
N ASN A 504 51.25 29.58 4.27
CA ASN A 504 52.71 29.68 4.41
C ASN A 504 53.28 29.25 5.78
N GLY A 505 52.56 28.39 6.52
CA GLY A 505 52.93 27.99 7.88
C GLY A 505 52.77 29.08 8.94
N GLU A 506 52.11 30.20 8.65
CA GLU A 506 51.95 31.31 9.60
C GLU A 506 51.00 30.98 10.76
N TRP A 507 50.07 30.03 10.55
CA TRP A 507 49.07 29.67 11.57
C TRP A 507 49.70 29.27 12.91
N ILE A 508 50.78 28.47 12.90
CA ILE A 508 51.45 28.03 14.14
C ILE A 508 52.14 29.19 14.86
N LYS A 509 52.63 30.20 14.12
CA LYS A 509 53.25 31.39 14.70
C LYS A 509 52.19 32.23 15.42
N CYS A 510 51.07 32.51 14.73
CA CYS A 510 49.93 33.23 15.31
C CYS A 510 49.35 32.47 16.52
N ALA A 511 49.21 31.15 16.45
CA ALA A 511 48.67 30.35 17.55
C ALA A 511 49.56 30.42 18.81
N ARG A 512 50.89 30.39 18.63
CA ARG A 512 51.85 30.55 19.74
C ARG A 512 51.78 31.94 20.36
N GLU A 513 51.62 32.97 19.53
CA GLU A 513 51.46 34.35 20.01
C GLU A 513 50.18 34.53 20.84
N VAL A 514 49.04 34.00 20.36
CA VAL A 514 47.78 34.02 21.11
C VAL A 514 47.91 33.31 22.45
N LEU A 515 48.56 32.13 22.50
CA LEU A 515 48.79 31.40 23.74
C LEU A 515 49.67 32.20 24.72
N LYS A 516 50.74 32.83 24.21
CA LYS A 516 51.64 33.68 25.00
C LYS A 516 50.90 34.90 25.57
N ASN A 517 50.12 35.61 24.76
CA ASN A 517 49.36 36.80 25.16
C ASN A 517 48.29 36.50 26.21
N ASN A 518 47.83 35.25 26.29
CA ASN A 518 46.86 34.80 27.30
C ASN A 518 47.53 34.04 28.47
N ASN A 519 48.86 34.04 28.58
CA ASN A 519 49.63 33.32 29.62
C ASN A 519 49.34 31.81 29.70
N ILE A 520 49.09 31.16 28.55
CA ILE A 520 48.82 29.73 28.47
C ILE A 520 50.06 29.01 27.93
N HIS A 521 50.57 28.03 28.70
CA HIS A 521 51.71 27.24 28.26
C HIS A 521 51.33 26.29 27.11
N PRO A 522 52.04 26.29 25.95
CA PRO A 522 51.65 25.51 24.78
C PRO A 522 51.52 24.00 25.02
N VAL A 523 52.40 23.44 25.86
CA VAL A 523 52.39 22.00 26.18
C VAL A 523 51.14 21.63 26.99
N VAL A 524 50.71 22.49 27.91
CA VAL A 524 49.52 22.25 28.75
C VAL A 524 48.26 22.30 27.87
N PHE A 525 48.18 23.29 26.98
CA PHE A 525 47.09 23.41 26.02
C PHE A 525 47.02 22.20 25.07
N ALA A 526 48.16 21.79 24.49
CA ALA A 526 48.23 20.64 23.59
C ALA A 526 47.86 19.33 24.31
N SER A 527 48.29 19.15 25.57
CA SER A 527 47.94 17.96 26.37
C SER A 527 46.45 17.91 26.65
N ALA A 528 45.84 19.03 27.04
CA ALA A 528 44.40 19.11 27.30
C ALA A 528 43.57 18.82 26.03
N LEU A 529 44.00 19.34 24.87
CA LEU A 529 43.38 19.03 23.58
C LEU A 529 43.54 17.56 23.16
N LYS A 530 44.71 16.97 23.39
CA LYS A 530 44.93 15.55 23.10
C LYS A 530 44.05 14.66 23.98
N ASP A 531 43.92 14.99 25.26
CA ASP A 531 43.09 14.23 26.20
C ASP A 531 41.61 14.28 25.84
N ILE A 532 41.05 15.46 25.50
CA ILE A 532 39.63 15.57 25.11
C ILE A 532 39.34 14.87 23.78
N LEU A 533 40.27 14.89 22.82
CA LEU A 533 40.09 14.23 21.52
C LEU A 533 40.25 12.70 21.60
N THR A 534 41.05 12.21 22.54
CA THR A 534 41.28 10.76 22.73
C THR A 534 40.21 10.14 23.62
N LYS A 535 39.90 10.77 24.77
CA LYS A 535 39.04 10.20 25.82
C LYS A 535 37.60 10.75 25.79
N GLY A 536 37.32 11.74 24.97
CA GLY A 536 36.02 12.40 24.90
C GLY A 536 35.74 13.34 26.08
N ARG A 537 34.54 13.94 26.06
CA ARG A 537 34.07 14.87 27.11
C ARG A 537 33.98 14.17 28.46
N GLY A 538 34.25 14.90 29.54
CA GLY A 538 34.13 14.35 30.90
C GLY A 538 34.48 15.32 32.00
N LYS A 539 34.16 14.95 33.24
CA LYS A 539 34.46 15.75 34.43
C LYS A 539 35.98 16.01 34.48
N PHE A 540 36.36 17.29 34.62
CA PHE A 540 37.75 17.77 34.62
C PHE A 540 38.56 17.56 33.34
N ARG A 541 37.92 17.25 32.19
CA ARG A 541 38.59 17.08 30.88
C ARG A 541 38.14 18.05 29.81
N ASN A 542 37.14 18.88 30.10
CA ASN A 542 36.62 19.84 29.15
C ASN A 542 37.55 21.05 29.07
N VAL A 543 37.93 21.43 27.85
CA VAL A 543 38.69 22.67 27.60
C VAL A 543 37.69 23.80 27.43
N MET A 544 37.76 24.80 28.30
CA MET A 544 36.96 26.01 28.21
C MET A 544 37.87 27.20 27.89
N LEU A 545 37.52 27.96 26.85
CA LEU A 545 38.18 29.21 26.53
C LEU A 545 37.40 30.35 27.20
N VAL A 546 37.98 30.94 28.23
CA VAL A 546 37.37 32.04 29.00
C VAL A 546 38.21 33.31 28.84
N GLY A 547 37.56 34.46 28.75
CA GLY A 547 38.21 35.78 28.75
C GLY A 547 37.53 36.79 27.83
N CYS A 548 38.10 38.01 27.75
CA CYS A 548 37.54 39.11 26.97
C CYS A 548 37.38 38.79 25.48
N ALA A 549 36.36 39.38 24.85
CA ALA A 549 36.21 39.39 23.40
C ALA A 549 37.46 39.97 22.71
N CYS A 550 37.70 39.59 21.46
CA CYS A 550 38.85 40.05 20.63
C CYS A 550 40.24 39.54 21.05
N SER A 551 40.34 38.54 21.92
CA SER A 551 41.60 37.97 22.40
C SER A 551 42.19 36.86 21.52
N GLY A 552 41.65 36.66 20.30
CA GLY A 552 42.11 35.64 19.35
C GLY A 552 41.84 34.19 19.77
N LYS A 553 41.11 33.94 20.86
CA LYS A 553 40.90 32.59 21.42
C LYS A 553 40.17 31.64 20.46
N THR A 554 39.20 32.12 19.69
CA THR A 554 38.43 31.31 18.71
C THR A 554 39.33 30.73 17.60
N PHE A 555 40.32 31.52 17.15
CA PHE A 555 41.29 31.12 16.14
C PHE A 555 42.06 29.84 16.50
N LEU A 556 42.27 29.56 17.79
CA LEU A 556 42.95 28.35 18.26
C LEU A 556 42.15 27.05 18.02
N LEU A 557 40.81 27.13 17.92
CA LEU A 557 39.93 25.97 17.80
C LEU A 557 39.25 25.85 16.43
N ASP A 558 39.22 26.90 15.61
CA ASP A 558 38.55 26.87 14.30
C ASP A 558 39.01 25.72 13.39
N PRO A 559 40.31 25.38 13.28
CA PRO A 559 40.73 24.22 12.49
C PRO A 559 40.27 22.87 13.07
N LEU A 560 40.08 22.80 14.39
CA LEU A 560 39.58 21.60 15.07
C LEU A 560 38.08 21.41 14.85
N CYS A 561 37.33 22.50 14.67
CA CYS A 561 35.92 22.44 14.30
C CYS A 561 35.74 21.73 12.95
N LEU A 562 36.58 21.99 11.94
CA LEU A 562 36.52 21.31 10.64
C LEU A 562 36.80 19.80 10.72
N LEU A 563 37.61 19.38 11.68
CA LEU A 563 37.86 17.96 11.97
C LEU A 563 36.70 17.31 12.74
N CYS A 564 35.95 18.08 13.53
CA CYS A 564 34.90 17.58 14.42
C CYS A 564 33.45 17.74 13.89
N VAL A 565 33.19 18.65 12.94
CA VAL A 565 31.85 19.03 12.44
C VAL A 565 31.34 18.12 11.31
N GLY A 566 32.08 17.08 10.94
CA GLY A 566 31.60 16.03 10.03
C GLY A 566 30.68 15.00 10.71
N ILE A 567 29.58 15.44 11.34
CA ILE A 567 28.47 14.59 11.83
C ILE A 567 27.21 14.94 11.05
#